data_AF-A0A6M2E8H8-F1
#
_entry.id   AF-A0A6M2E8H8-F1
#
_cell.length_a   1.000
_cell.length_b   1.000
_cell.length_c   1.000
_cell.angle_alpha   90.00
_cell.angle_beta   90.00
_cell.angle_gamma   90.00
#
_symmetry.space_group_name_H-M   'P 1'
#
loop_
_entity.id
_entity.type
_entity.pdbx_description
1 polymer ?
#
loop_
_entity_poly.entity_id
_entity_poly.type
_entity_poly.pdbx_seq_one_letter_code
_entity_poly.pdbx_strand_id
1 'polypeptide(L)'
;MNRLIVYALVFATLVVYVSGASTGETDCQRRRREAEENAENRAAGLLVPECDEHGEYKPLQCFGDAVHGAPFCACYDKEFGQIKGPSRNIQSCNCVRAHHEWEHSTDSNKGSEPRCNAASGAYNQIQCDAQEHWCADWDTGAQLGLKLSGGCSTDLTGISCAIDGTHHGHSEAHHGESAHGHGTSDGGDAGHHGDAGHHGDAGHHGDAGHH
;
A
#
# COMPACT_ATOMS: atom_id res chain seq x y z
N MET A 1 3.87 41.83 51.08
CA MET A 1 2.76 41.33 50.22
C MET A 1 2.97 41.70 48.75
N ASN A 2 3.26 42.96 48.39
CA ASN A 2 3.44 43.36 46.98
C ASN A 2 4.56 42.63 46.20
N ARG A 3 5.69 42.30 46.84
CA ARG A 3 6.80 41.62 46.15
C ARG A 3 6.45 40.21 45.68
N LEU A 4 5.76 39.43 46.53
CA LEU A 4 5.31 38.07 46.18
C LEU A 4 4.28 38.08 45.05
N ILE A 5 3.40 39.09 45.03
CA ILE A 5 2.40 39.27 43.97
C ILE A 5 3.09 39.59 42.64
N VAL A 6 4.10 40.49 42.64
CA VAL A 6 4.87 40.80 41.44
C VAL A 6 5.63 39.58 40.92
N TYR A 7 6.26 38.79 41.78
CA TYR A 7 6.93 37.56 41.36
C TYR A 7 5.96 36.52 40.80
N ALA A 8 4.78 36.35 41.40
CA ALA A 8 3.76 35.44 40.91
C ALA A 8 3.23 35.85 39.53
N LEU A 9 3.02 37.15 39.28
CA LEU A 9 2.58 37.66 37.98
C LEU A 9 3.66 37.48 36.90
N VAL A 10 4.93 37.78 37.21
CA VAL A 10 6.05 37.58 36.28
C VAL A 10 6.21 36.10 35.94
N PHE A 11 6.12 35.21 36.94
CA PHE A 11 6.19 33.78 36.73
C PHE A 11 5.02 33.26 35.90
N ALA A 12 3.79 33.71 36.17
CA ALA A 12 2.62 33.34 35.38
C ALA A 12 2.73 33.81 33.92
N THR A 13 3.25 35.03 33.68
CA THR A 13 3.50 35.52 32.32
C THR A 13 4.61 34.75 31.62
N LEU A 14 5.68 34.36 32.33
CA LEU A 14 6.74 33.52 31.80
C LEU A 14 6.24 32.11 31.49
N VAL A 15 5.41 31.53 32.35
CA VAL A 15 4.79 30.22 32.10
C VAL A 15 3.88 30.30 30.89
N VAL A 16 3.01 31.32 30.77
CA VAL A 16 2.17 31.53 29.57
C VAL A 16 3.00 31.79 28.31
N TYR A 17 4.12 32.50 28.42
CA TYR A 17 5.01 32.75 27.28
C TYR A 17 5.76 31.48 26.85
N VAL A 18 6.22 30.68 27.81
CA VAL A 18 6.91 29.40 27.58
C VAL A 18 5.95 28.32 27.08
N SER A 19 4.70 28.29 27.58
CA SER A 19 3.67 27.35 27.12
C SER A 19 2.90 27.83 25.89
N GLY A 20 3.03 29.11 25.51
CA GLY A 20 2.43 29.70 24.31
C GLY A 20 3.29 29.60 23.06
N ALA A 21 4.53 29.12 23.16
CA ALA A 21 5.45 29.02 22.03
C ALA A 21 5.87 27.56 21.78
N SER A 22 5.03 26.81 21.06
CA SER A 22 5.38 25.72 20.12
C SER A 22 4.30 24.64 20.07
N THR A 23 3.21 24.91 19.35
CA THR A 23 2.62 23.83 18.54
C THR A 23 3.35 23.90 17.21
N GLY A 24 4.36 23.06 17.00
CA GLY A 24 5.10 22.98 15.74
C GLY A 24 4.19 22.45 14.63
N GLU A 25 3.31 23.30 14.12
CA GLU A 25 2.39 22.96 13.04
C GLU A 25 3.21 22.67 11.77
N THR A 26 3.00 21.50 11.19
CA THR A 26 3.66 21.08 9.96
C THR A 26 3.02 21.74 8.72
N ASP A 27 3.68 21.64 7.57
CA ASP A 27 3.10 22.16 6.32
C ASP A 27 1.74 21.53 6.00
N CYS A 28 1.61 20.20 6.15
CA CYS A 28 0.35 19.50 5.91
C CYS A 28 -0.76 19.97 6.86
N GLN A 29 -0.48 20.06 8.17
CA GLN A 29 -1.47 20.47 9.16
C GLN A 29 -1.99 21.89 8.90
N ARG A 30 -1.08 22.81 8.58
CA ARG A 30 -1.42 24.18 8.22
C ARG A 30 -2.31 24.24 6.97
N ARG A 31 -1.93 23.54 5.89
CA ARG A 31 -2.72 23.52 4.65
C ARG A 31 -4.07 22.83 4.84
N ARG A 32 -4.15 21.79 5.68
CA ARG A 32 -5.41 21.13 6.03
C ARG A 32 -6.37 22.12 6.69
N ARG A 33 -5.90 22.85 7.70
CA ARG A 33 -6.68 23.88 8.40
C ARG A 33 -7.17 24.97 7.44
N GLU A 34 -6.28 25.51 6.63
CA GLU A 34 -6.62 26.54 5.64
C GLU A 34 -7.66 26.02 4.63
N ALA A 35 -7.54 24.77 4.17
CA ALA A 35 -8.50 24.17 3.25
C ALA A 35 -9.86 23.92 3.89
N GLU A 36 -9.90 23.46 5.15
CA GLU A 36 -11.13 23.26 5.93
C GLU A 36 -11.86 24.59 6.16
N GLU A 37 -11.16 25.64 6.58
CA GLU A 37 -11.72 26.99 6.76
C GLU A 37 -12.29 27.56 5.44
N ASN A 38 -11.62 27.30 4.32
CA ASN A 38 -12.08 27.74 3.00
C ASN A 38 -13.26 26.92 2.48
N ALA A 39 -13.33 25.62 2.80
CA ALA A 39 -14.47 24.77 2.46
C ALA A 39 -15.75 25.24 3.18
N GLU A 40 -15.65 25.64 4.45
CA GLU A 40 -16.76 26.24 5.20
C GLU A 40 -17.22 27.58 4.59
N ASN A 41 -16.27 28.38 4.08
CA ASN A 41 -16.53 29.65 3.40
C ASN A 41 -17.00 29.50 1.93
N ARG A 42 -17.41 28.29 1.50
CA ARG A 42 -17.95 27.97 0.17
C ARG A 42 -16.98 28.18 -1.00
N ALA A 43 -15.68 28.20 -0.76
CA ALA A 43 -14.70 28.04 -1.84
C ALA A 43 -14.63 26.55 -2.23
N ALA A 44 -15.65 26.09 -2.95
CA ALA A 44 -15.72 24.72 -3.45
C ALA A 44 -14.56 24.49 -4.44
N GLY A 45 -13.65 23.57 -4.11
CA GLY A 45 -12.63 23.10 -5.05
C GLY A 45 -11.22 22.88 -4.49
N LEU A 46 -10.93 23.26 -3.25
CA LEU A 46 -9.65 22.91 -2.63
C LEU A 46 -9.70 21.49 -2.04
N LEU A 47 -8.81 20.62 -2.49
CA LEU A 47 -8.56 19.32 -1.85
C LEU A 47 -8.06 19.57 -0.43
N VAL A 48 -8.74 19.00 0.56
CA VAL A 48 -8.27 19.01 1.96
C VAL A 48 -7.22 17.89 2.09
N PRO A 49 -5.93 18.22 2.33
CA PRO A 49 -4.89 17.20 2.43
C PRO A 49 -5.06 16.34 3.69
N GLU A 50 -4.86 15.04 3.54
CA GLU A 50 -4.72 14.12 4.66
C GLU A 50 -3.29 14.09 5.18
N CYS A 51 -3.15 14.30 6.50
CA CYS A 51 -1.88 14.21 7.22
C CYS A 51 -1.84 12.94 8.07
N ASP A 52 -0.65 12.38 8.27
CA ASP A 52 -0.42 11.32 9.23
C ASP A 52 -0.29 11.84 10.68
N GLU A 53 -0.01 10.94 11.62
CA GLU A 53 0.11 11.27 13.06
C GLU A 53 1.27 12.22 13.38
N HIS A 54 2.30 12.27 12.52
CA HIS A 54 3.43 13.18 12.65
C HIS A 54 3.17 14.52 11.97
N GLY A 55 2.06 14.65 11.25
CA GLY A 55 1.73 15.83 10.46
C GLY A 55 2.38 15.84 9.09
N GLU A 56 2.91 14.73 8.60
CA GLU A 56 3.41 14.63 7.22
C GLU A 56 2.27 14.31 6.25
N TYR A 57 2.45 14.64 4.97
CA TYR A 57 1.46 14.30 3.96
C TYR A 57 1.35 12.77 3.82
N LYS A 58 0.13 12.26 3.92
CA LYS A 58 -0.13 10.87 3.52
C LYS A 58 0.12 10.72 2.01
N PRO A 59 0.72 9.62 1.57
CA PRO A 59 0.97 9.40 0.15
C PRO A 59 -0.32 9.20 -0.63
N LEU A 60 -1.33 8.58 -0.01
CA LEU A 60 -2.64 8.34 -0.60
C LEU A 60 -3.57 9.51 -0.23
N GLN A 61 -4.15 10.15 -1.23
CA GLN A 61 -5.14 11.22 -1.06
C GLN A 61 -6.39 10.84 -1.85
N CYS A 62 -7.52 10.66 -1.17
CA CYS A 62 -8.78 10.24 -1.77
C CYS A 62 -9.81 11.38 -1.75
N PHE A 63 -10.58 11.51 -2.82
CA PHE A 63 -11.56 12.59 -2.98
C PHE A 63 -12.83 12.14 -3.71
N GLY A 64 -13.89 12.90 -3.42
CA GLY A 64 -15.25 12.64 -3.91
C GLY A 64 -15.97 11.56 -3.11
N ASP A 65 -17.30 11.69 -3.06
CA ASP A 65 -18.15 10.73 -2.35
C ASP A 65 -18.25 9.41 -3.12
N ALA A 66 -18.31 8.31 -2.38
CA ALA A 66 -18.38 6.93 -2.88
C ALA A 66 -19.73 6.55 -3.52
N VAL A 67 -20.53 7.52 -3.99
CA VAL A 67 -21.96 7.38 -4.36
C VAL A 67 -22.23 6.26 -5.37
N HIS A 68 -21.22 5.84 -6.15
CA HIS A 68 -21.29 4.70 -7.07
C HIS A 68 -20.06 3.76 -7.05
N GLY A 69 -19.32 3.68 -5.94
CA GLY A 69 -18.14 2.82 -5.80
C GLY A 69 -17.00 3.48 -5.01
N ALA A 70 -15.81 2.87 -5.02
CA ALA A 70 -14.63 3.40 -4.30
C ALA A 70 -14.31 4.86 -4.71
N PRO A 71 -13.88 5.72 -3.77
CA PRO A 71 -13.49 7.09 -4.09
C PRO A 71 -12.33 7.12 -5.09
N PHE A 72 -12.15 8.25 -5.77
CA PHE A 72 -10.94 8.43 -6.58
C PHE A 72 -9.79 8.75 -5.65
N CYS A 73 -8.69 8.01 -5.76
CA CYS A 73 -7.48 8.29 -5.00
C CYS A 73 -6.31 8.58 -5.92
N ALA A 74 -5.37 9.40 -5.48
CA ALA A 74 -4.14 9.74 -6.18
C ALA A 74 -2.94 9.60 -5.24
N CYS A 75 -1.74 9.43 -5.83
CA CYS A 75 -0.49 9.31 -5.07
C CYS A 75 0.30 10.60 -5.09
N TYR A 76 0.82 11.00 -3.94
CA TYR A 76 1.60 12.21 -3.72
C TYR A 76 2.96 11.92 -3.09
N ASP A 77 3.94 12.79 -3.37
CA ASP A 77 5.25 12.81 -2.70
C ASP A 77 5.16 13.49 -1.32
N LYS A 78 6.33 13.71 -0.68
CA LYS A 78 6.42 14.33 0.65
C LYS A 78 6.18 15.84 0.62
N GLU A 79 6.32 16.47 -0.53
CA GLU A 79 6.13 17.89 -0.79
C GLU A 79 4.71 18.21 -1.32
N PHE A 80 3.82 17.20 -1.34
CA PHE A 80 2.47 17.27 -1.88
C PHE A 80 2.41 17.49 -3.42
N GLY A 81 3.45 17.07 -4.13
CA GLY A 81 3.47 16.91 -5.58
C GLY A 81 2.80 15.60 -6.01
N GLN A 82 1.91 15.66 -6.99
CA GLN A 82 1.18 14.49 -7.46
C GLN A 82 2.08 13.58 -8.33
N ILE A 83 2.30 12.34 -7.89
CA ILE A 83 3.10 11.32 -8.59
C ILE A 83 2.21 10.50 -9.54
N LYS A 84 1.04 10.04 -9.07
CA LYS A 84 0.12 9.19 -9.84
C LYS A 84 -1.26 9.81 -9.91
N GLY A 85 -1.82 9.82 -11.13
CA GLY A 85 -3.15 10.34 -11.42
C GLY A 85 -4.28 9.65 -10.67
N PRO A 86 -5.43 10.34 -10.48
CA PRO A 86 -6.58 9.80 -9.78
C PRO A 86 -7.15 8.53 -10.42
N SER A 87 -7.45 7.51 -9.61
CA SER A 87 -8.09 6.27 -10.04
C SER A 87 -8.87 5.64 -8.88
N ARG A 88 -9.95 4.93 -9.20
CA ARG A 88 -10.73 4.14 -8.22
C ARG A 88 -10.06 2.82 -7.84
N ASN A 89 -9.04 2.41 -8.59
CA ASN A 89 -8.33 1.15 -8.35
C ASN A 89 -7.14 1.31 -7.42
N ILE A 90 -6.73 2.55 -7.12
CA ILE A 90 -5.61 2.82 -6.21
C ILE A 90 -6.05 2.47 -4.79
N GLN A 91 -5.26 1.62 -4.14
CA GLN A 91 -5.50 1.13 -2.78
C GLN A 91 -4.36 1.53 -1.83
N SER A 92 -3.14 1.68 -2.35
CA SER A 92 -1.98 2.17 -1.61
C SER A 92 -1.11 3.04 -2.53
N CYS A 93 -0.35 3.94 -1.92
CA CYS A 93 0.61 4.79 -2.59
C CYS A 93 2.02 4.70 -1.99
N ASN A 94 2.23 3.84 -0.99
CA ASN A 94 3.52 3.67 -0.34
C ASN A 94 4.58 3.17 -1.32
N CYS A 95 4.27 2.14 -2.13
CA CYS A 95 5.20 1.66 -3.16
C CYS A 95 5.49 2.72 -4.21
N VAL A 96 4.45 3.37 -4.73
CA VAL A 96 4.59 4.42 -5.75
C VAL A 96 5.48 5.56 -5.26
N ARG A 97 5.31 5.99 -4.00
CA ARG A 97 6.17 7.02 -3.39
C ARG A 97 7.60 6.52 -3.20
N ALA A 98 7.79 5.29 -2.75
CA ALA A 98 9.13 4.69 -2.62
C ALA A 98 9.85 4.58 -3.97
N HIS A 99 9.14 4.21 -5.04
CA HIS A 99 9.67 4.15 -6.40
C HIS A 99 10.08 5.55 -6.90
N HIS A 100 9.23 6.56 -6.70
CA HIS A 100 9.55 7.95 -7.02
C HIS A 100 10.81 8.45 -6.28
N GLU A 101 10.94 8.15 -4.98
CA GLU A 101 12.13 8.48 -4.20
C GLU A 101 13.38 7.73 -4.71
N TRP A 102 13.22 6.46 -5.11
CA TRP A 102 14.29 5.65 -5.69
C TRP A 102 14.78 6.23 -7.02
N GLU A 103 13.88 6.65 -7.91
CA GLU A 103 14.23 7.28 -9.19
C GLU A 103 15.10 8.53 -8.99
N HIS A 104 14.78 9.32 -7.95
CA HIS A 104 15.47 10.56 -7.59
C HIS A 104 16.69 10.36 -6.66
N SER A 105 16.97 9.13 -6.26
CA SER A 105 18.11 8.81 -5.39
C SER A 105 19.44 8.76 -6.17
N THR A 106 20.53 9.12 -5.50
CA THR A 106 21.90 9.01 -6.05
C THR A 106 22.38 7.55 -6.03
N ASP A 107 23.14 7.15 -7.05
CA ASP A 107 23.63 5.76 -7.21
C ASP A 107 24.36 5.20 -5.97
N SER A 108 25.05 6.03 -5.20
CA SER A 108 25.80 5.59 -4.00
C SER A 108 24.93 5.03 -2.87
N ASN A 109 23.64 5.36 -2.83
CA ASN A 109 22.67 4.87 -1.85
C ASN A 109 21.44 4.23 -2.52
N LYS A 110 21.54 3.95 -3.83
CA LYS A 110 20.43 3.43 -4.61
C LYS A 110 20.26 1.94 -4.30
N GLY A 111 19.27 1.64 -3.44
CA GLY A 111 18.85 0.28 -3.16
C GLY A 111 18.15 -0.38 -4.35
N SER A 112 17.51 -1.53 -4.10
CA SER A 112 16.71 -2.23 -5.10
C SER A 112 15.48 -1.41 -5.51
N GLU A 113 15.13 -1.43 -6.80
CA GLU A 113 13.95 -0.74 -7.33
C GLU A 113 12.66 -1.33 -6.72
N PRO A 114 11.81 -0.51 -6.09
CA PRO A 114 10.50 -0.97 -5.62
C PRO A 114 9.58 -1.33 -6.78
N ARG A 115 9.03 -2.55 -6.77
CA ARG A 115 8.16 -3.05 -7.83
C ARG A 115 6.70 -2.90 -7.41
N CYS A 116 5.99 -1.98 -8.07
CA CYS A 116 4.62 -1.66 -7.70
C CYS A 116 3.59 -2.28 -8.65
N ASN A 117 2.40 -2.55 -8.13
CA ASN A 117 1.25 -2.89 -8.93
C ASN A 117 0.77 -1.63 -9.66
N ALA A 118 0.68 -1.69 -10.99
CA ALA A 118 0.36 -0.52 -11.81
C ALA A 118 -1.06 0.04 -11.58
N ALA A 119 -2.01 -0.80 -11.17
CA ALA A 119 -3.40 -0.41 -10.94
C ALA A 119 -3.62 0.06 -9.50
N SER A 120 -3.19 -0.74 -8.52
CA SER A 120 -3.46 -0.47 -7.11
C SER A 120 -2.45 0.43 -6.42
N GLY A 121 -1.24 0.59 -6.97
CA GLY A 121 -0.14 1.35 -6.37
C GLY A 121 0.50 0.66 -5.15
N ALA A 122 0.00 -0.52 -4.78
CA ALA A 122 0.59 -1.39 -3.77
C ALA A 122 1.94 -1.97 -4.21
N TYR A 123 2.71 -2.49 -3.24
CA TYR A 123 3.85 -3.35 -3.55
C TYR A 123 3.36 -4.63 -4.23
N ASN A 124 4.08 -5.09 -5.25
CA ASN A 124 3.92 -6.45 -5.73
C ASN A 124 4.34 -7.42 -4.61
N GLN A 125 3.58 -8.51 -4.44
CA GLN A 125 3.86 -9.49 -3.38
C GLN A 125 5.29 -10.03 -3.45
N ILE A 126 5.83 -10.19 -4.67
CA ILE A 126 7.22 -10.53 -4.89
C ILE A 126 7.98 -9.28 -5.31
N GLN A 127 8.99 -8.93 -4.52
CA GLN A 127 10.02 -7.97 -4.85
C GLN A 127 11.29 -8.71 -5.27
N CYS A 128 12.14 -8.06 -6.04
CA CYS A 128 13.36 -8.67 -6.53
C CYS A 128 14.37 -7.59 -6.90
N ASP A 129 15.63 -8.00 -6.93
CA ASP A 129 16.73 -7.24 -7.52
C ASP A 129 17.40 -8.06 -8.64
N ALA A 130 18.68 -7.80 -8.92
CA ALA A 130 19.43 -8.51 -9.94
C ALA A 130 19.74 -9.98 -9.55
N GLN A 131 19.78 -10.30 -8.26
CA GLN A 131 20.27 -11.58 -7.73
C GLN A 131 19.27 -12.30 -6.85
N GLU A 132 18.41 -11.58 -6.14
CA GLU A 132 17.51 -12.14 -5.13
C GLU A 132 16.06 -11.73 -5.37
N HIS A 133 15.13 -12.52 -4.83
CA HIS A 133 13.72 -12.18 -4.70
C HIS A 133 13.23 -12.45 -3.28
N TRP A 134 12.16 -11.76 -2.88
CA TRP A 134 11.55 -11.90 -1.56
C TRP A 134 10.09 -11.51 -1.56
N CYS A 135 9.36 -12.00 -0.56
CA CYS A 135 8.00 -11.57 -0.29
C CYS A 135 7.99 -10.20 0.40
N ALA A 136 7.05 -9.33 0.02
CA ALA A 136 6.87 -8.04 0.65
C ALA A 136 5.42 -7.83 1.07
N ASP A 137 5.24 -7.13 2.20
CA ASP A 137 3.94 -6.63 2.61
C ASP A 137 3.39 -5.67 1.54
N TRP A 138 2.14 -5.87 1.17
CA TRP A 138 1.53 -5.19 0.02
C TRP A 138 1.42 -3.67 0.22
N ASP A 139 1.31 -3.20 1.47
CA ASP A 139 1.16 -1.78 1.77
C ASP A 139 2.49 -1.15 2.19
N THR A 140 3.15 -1.70 3.20
CA THR A 140 4.37 -1.11 3.79
C THR A 140 5.64 -1.43 3.01
N GLY A 141 5.62 -2.49 2.19
CA GLY A 141 6.81 -3.00 1.51
C GLY A 141 7.79 -3.73 2.43
N ALA A 142 7.42 -3.99 3.68
CA ALA A 142 8.26 -4.72 4.62
C ALA A 142 8.58 -6.12 4.08
N GLN A 143 9.86 -6.52 4.13
CA GLN A 143 10.26 -7.87 3.74
C GLN A 143 9.60 -8.90 4.67
N LEU A 144 8.91 -9.86 4.06
CA LEU A 144 8.32 -11.01 4.70
C LEU A 144 9.18 -12.24 4.37
N GLY A 145 9.58 -12.98 5.41
CA GLY A 145 10.41 -14.18 5.24
C GLY A 145 11.86 -13.91 4.78
N LEU A 146 12.48 -14.96 4.26
CA LEU A 146 13.86 -14.94 3.77
C LEU A 146 13.92 -14.54 2.30
N LYS A 147 15.01 -13.89 1.91
CA LYS A 147 15.35 -13.71 0.50
C LYS A 147 15.82 -15.03 -0.09
N LEU A 148 15.45 -15.27 -1.34
CA LEU A 148 15.86 -16.44 -2.11
C LEU A 148 16.68 -16.00 -3.33
N SER A 149 17.54 -16.89 -3.82
CA SER A 149 18.31 -16.65 -5.04
C SER A 149 17.41 -16.64 -6.28
N GLY A 150 17.74 -15.78 -7.24
CA GLY A 150 16.99 -15.55 -8.47
C GLY A 150 16.43 -14.14 -8.48
N GLY A 151 16.93 -13.29 -9.38
CA GLY A 151 16.47 -11.90 -9.51
C GLY A 151 15.21 -11.76 -10.35
N CYS A 152 14.86 -10.53 -10.73
CA CYS A 152 13.64 -10.24 -11.50
C CYS A 152 13.57 -10.87 -12.90
N SER A 153 14.66 -11.45 -13.40
CA SER A 153 14.70 -12.13 -14.70
C SER A 153 14.37 -13.62 -14.63
N THR A 154 14.29 -14.22 -13.44
CA THR A 154 13.93 -15.62 -13.28
C THR A 154 12.43 -15.83 -13.43
N ASP A 155 12.01 -17.06 -13.73
CA ASP A 155 10.59 -17.40 -13.76
C ASP A 155 10.03 -17.45 -12.34
N LEU A 156 9.30 -16.39 -11.96
CA LEU A 156 8.66 -16.24 -10.65
C LEU A 156 7.17 -16.62 -10.68
N THR A 157 6.66 -17.13 -11.80
CA THR A 157 5.22 -17.38 -11.98
C THR A 157 4.66 -18.50 -11.09
N GLY A 158 5.52 -19.46 -10.71
CA GLY A 158 5.17 -20.54 -9.79
C GLY A 158 5.33 -20.19 -8.31
N ILE A 159 5.89 -19.03 -7.98
CA ILE A 159 6.17 -18.62 -6.61
C ILE A 159 4.98 -17.82 -6.08
N SER A 160 4.50 -18.23 -4.91
CA SER A 160 3.47 -17.50 -4.17
C SER A 160 3.96 -17.18 -2.76
N CYS A 161 3.61 -16.00 -2.27
CA CYS A 161 3.87 -15.60 -0.91
C CYS A 161 2.68 -16.00 -0.05
N ALA A 162 2.89 -16.89 0.92
CA ALA A 162 1.89 -17.15 1.94
C ALA A 162 1.74 -15.94 2.87
N ILE A 163 0.66 -15.95 3.64
CA ILE A 163 0.30 -14.86 4.58
C ILE A 163 1.41 -14.64 5.63
N ASP A 164 2.17 -15.68 5.96
CA ASP A 164 3.31 -15.62 6.89
C ASP A 164 4.64 -15.24 6.22
N GLY A 165 4.64 -14.94 4.92
CA GLY A 165 5.84 -14.63 4.15
C GLY A 165 6.63 -15.86 3.68
N THR A 166 6.12 -17.07 3.87
CA THR A 166 6.75 -18.27 3.33
C THR A 166 6.51 -18.37 1.81
N HIS A 167 7.52 -18.82 1.09
CA HIS A 167 7.41 -19.04 -0.35
C HIS A 167 6.77 -20.42 -0.56
N HIS A 168 5.66 -20.47 -1.29
CA HIS A 168 5.05 -21.70 -1.76
C HIS A 168 5.21 -21.77 -3.28
N GLY A 169 6.05 -22.71 -3.72
CA GLY A 169 6.21 -23.05 -5.13
C GLY A 169 7.65 -23.04 -5.64
N HIS A 170 8.28 -24.22 -5.63
CA HIS A 170 8.62 -24.98 -6.83
C HIS A 170 8.86 -26.42 -6.33
N SER A 171 8.22 -27.43 -6.94
CA SER A 171 8.88 -28.73 -6.98
C SER A 171 10.04 -28.52 -7.94
N GLU A 172 11.25 -28.36 -7.41
CA GLU A 172 12.43 -28.61 -8.23
C GLU A 172 12.30 -30.05 -8.70
N ALA A 173 11.92 -30.24 -9.96
CA ALA A 173 12.32 -31.40 -10.71
C ALA A 173 13.85 -31.34 -10.80
N HIS A 174 14.53 -31.75 -9.74
CA HIS A 174 15.87 -32.24 -9.87
C HIS A 174 15.82 -33.30 -10.97
N HIS A 175 16.65 -33.13 -11.99
CA HIS A 175 16.97 -34.20 -12.92
C HIS A 175 17.37 -35.42 -12.10
N GLY A 176 16.41 -36.36 -11.96
CA GLY A 176 16.63 -37.61 -11.27
C GLY A 176 17.67 -38.40 -12.03
N GLU A 177 18.85 -38.56 -11.44
CA GLU A 177 19.65 -39.74 -11.67
C GLU A 177 18.79 -40.97 -11.36
N SER A 178 18.71 -41.85 -12.34
CA SER A 178 18.07 -43.14 -12.27
C SER A 178 18.53 -43.92 -11.04
N ALA A 179 17.60 -44.22 -10.14
CA ALA A 179 17.77 -45.32 -9.18
C ALA A 179 16.45 -46.10 -9.06
N HIS A 180 16.48 -47.29 -9.63
CA HIS A 180 15.48 -48.33 -9.43
C HIS A 180 15.27 -48.62 -7.94
N GLY A 181 14.00 -48.70 -7.51
CA GLY A 181 13.64 -49.14 -6.17
C GLY A 181 12.16 -49.49 -6.07
N HIS A 182 11.85 -50.78 -6.27
CA HIS A 182 10.56 -51.36 -5.93
C HIS A 182 10.25 -51.19 -4.44
N GLY A 183 9.03 -50.75 -4.11
CA GLY A 183 8.49 -50.76 -2.75
C GLY A 183 6.97 -50.74 -2.78
N THR A 184 6.38 -51.92 -2.62
CA THR A 184 4.94 -52.15 -2.41
C THR A 184 4.60 -52.00 -0.93
N SER A 185 3.50 -51.30 -0.60
CA SER A 185 2.69 -51.62 0.59
C SER A 185 1.38 -50.84 0.65
N ASP A 186 0.33 -51.61 0.92
CA ASP A 186 -1.10 -51.37 1.10
C ASP A 186 -1.57 -50.35 2.17
N GLY A 187 -2.85 -49.97 2.06
CA GLY A 187 -3.77 -49.73 3.20
C GLY A 187 -4.48 -48.36 3.22
N GLY A 188 -5.70 -48.24 2.67
CA GLY A 188 -6.98 -48.11 3.43
C GLY A 188 -7.33 -46.63 3.74
N ASP A 189 -8.53 -46.06 3.63
CA ASP A 189 -9.91 -46.56 3.57
C ASP A 189 -10.86 -45.41 3.12
N ALA A 190 -12.07 -45.77 2.67
CA ALA A 190 -13.35 -45.04 2.46
C ALA A 190 -13.37 -43.48 2.41
N GLY A 191 -14.00 -42.79 1.46
CA GLY A 191 -15.27 -43.06 0.77
C GLY A 191 -16.37 -42.15 1.30
N HIS A 192 -16.79 -41.11 0.56
CA HIS A 192 -18.15 -40.54 0.64
C HIS A 192 -18.60 -39.94 -0.71
N HIS A 193 -19.79 -40.37 -1.11
CA HIS A 193 -20.52 -40.05 -2.33
C HIS A 193 -21.46 -38.84 -2.15
N GLY A 194 -21.84 -38.22 -3.27
CA GLY A 194 -23.04 -37.39 -3.46
C GLY A 194 -22.70 -35.91 -3.64
N ASP A 195 -23.17 -35.19 -4.67
CA ASP A 195 -24.35 -35.40 -5.49
C ASP A 195 -24.23 -34.66 -6.84
N ALA A 196 -24.92 -35.19 -7.84
CA ALA A 196 -25.07 -34.62 -9.16
C ALA A 196 -26.33 -33.75 -9.21
N GLY A 197 -26.21 -32.51 -9.71
CA GLY A 197 -27.35 -31.61 -9.96
C GLY A 197 -27.34 -31.11 -11.40
N HIS A 198 -28.44 -31.36 -12.11
CA HIS A 198 -28.64 -31.26 -13.55
C HIS A 198 -28.87 -29.84 -14.12
N HIS A 199 -28.54 -29.73 -15.41
CA HIS A 199 -29.13 -28.99 -16.54
C HIS A 199 -30.34 -28.02 -16.37
N GLY A 200 -30.27 -26.94 -17.16
CA GLY A 200 -31.36 -26.10 -17.68
C GLY A 200 -30.99 -24.62 -17.60
N ASP A 201 -31.12 -23.74 -18.60
CA ASP A 201 -31.72 -23.85 -19.93
C ASP A 201 -31.26 -22.67 -20.81
N ALA A 202 -31.49 -22.77 -22.11
CA ALA A 202 -31.08 -21.83 -23.14
C ALA A 202 -31.99 -20.60 -23.29
N GLY A 203 -31.36 -19.46 -23.66
CA GLY A 203 -31.81 -18.53 -24.71
C GLY A 203 -32.96 -17.55 -24.43
N HIS A 204 -32.72 -16.25 -24.70
CA HIS A 204 -33.53 -15.48 -25.65
C HIS A 204 -32.83 -14.19 -26.13
N HIS A 205 -32.91 -13.99 -27.45
CA HIS A 205 -32.55 -12.79 -28.21
C HIS A 205 -33.67 -11.74 -28.16
N GLY A 206 -33.28 -10.47 -28.28
CA GLY A 206 -34.09 -9.28 -28.51
C GLY A 206 -33.32 -8.08 -27.93
N ASP A 207 -32.98 -7.00 -28.63
CA ASP A 207 -33.86 -6.24 -29.51
C ASP A 207 -33.06 -5.38 -30.51
N ALA A 208 -33.71 -5.06 -31.62
CA ALA A 208 -33.26 -4.12 -32.63
C ALA A 208 -33.79 -2.71 -32.30
N GLY A 209 -33.04 -1.67 -32.65
CA GLY A 209 -33.49 -0.29 -32.49
C GLY A 209 -32.62 0.69 -33.26
N HIS A 210 -32.79 0.71 -34.58
CA HIS A 210 -32.42 1.83 -35.42
C HIS A 210 -33.37 3.01 -35.13
N HIS A 211 -32.83 4.17 -34.76
CA HIS A 211 -33.14 5.49 -35.32
C HIS A 211 -32.17 6.54 -34.75
#